data_AF-A0A954LI23-F1
#
_entry.id   AF-A0A954LI23-F1
#
_cell.length_a   1.000
_cell.length_b   1.000
_cell.length_c   1.000
_cell.angle_alpha   90.00
_cell.angle_beta   90.00
_cell.angle_gamma   90.00
#
_symmetry.space_group_name_H-M   'P 1'
#
loop_
_entity.id
_entity.type
_entity.pdbx_description
1 polymer ?
#
loop_
_entity_poly.entity_id
_entity_poly.type
_entity_poly.pdbx_seq_one_letter_code
_entity_poly.pdbx_strand_id
1 'polypeptide(L)'
;MKNWILVAWGLAAIGCVPVSPIQAADADRHVVVVSLDGLAAYLVEDPKVPLPTIRQLARKGCIADGGMKVSNPSVTWPNHTTLVTGVSPG
;
A
#
# COMPACT_ATOMS: atom_id res chain seq x y z
N MET A 1 -2.50 -54.69 -10.39
CA MET A 1 -1.17 -54.23 -10.84
C MET A 1 -1.36 -53.31 -12.04
N LYS A 2 -0.57 -52.22 -12.08
CA LYS A 2 -0.42 -51.20 -13.15
C LYS A 2 -1.48 -50.08 -13.25
N ASN A 3 -1.16 -49.00 -12.52
CA ASN A 3 -1.35 -47.60 -12.92
C ASN A 3 -0.95 -47.36 -14.37
N TRP A 4 -1.69 -46.53 -15.08
CA TRP A 4 -1.12 -45.67 -16.12
C TRP A 4 -1.83 -44.31 -16.13
N ILE A 5 -1.04 -43.28 -15.91
CA ILE A 5 -1.32 -41.85 -15.96
C ILE A 5 -1.68 -41.44 -17.39
N LEU A 6 -2.84 -40.82 -17.61
CA LEU A 6 -3.04 -39.98 -18.80
C LEU A 6 -3.41 -38.57 -18.34
N VAL A 7 -2.36 -37.76 -18.26
CA VAL A 7 -2.40 -36.30 -18.37
C VAL A 7 -3.18 -35.98 -19.65
N ALA A 8 -4.36 -35.39 -19.50
CA ALA A 8 -5.18 -34.96 -20.61
C ALA A 8 -5.34 -33.43 -20.60
N TRP A 9 -4.52 -32.81 -21.43
CA TRP A 9 -4.85 -31.71 -22.33
C TRP A 9 -5.51 -30.47 -21.73
N GLY A 10 -4.67 -29.43 -21.61
CA GLY A 10 -5.09 -28.06 -21.39
C GLY A 10 -6.00 -27.56 -22.50
N LEU A 11 -7.12 -26.97 -22.07
CA LEU A 11 -7.84 -25.95 -22.81
C LEU A 11 -7.63 -24.65 -22.02
N ALA A 12 -6.63 -23.87 -22.45
CA ALA A 12 -6.50 -22.49 -22.02
C ALA A 12 -7.67 -21.73 -22.62
N ALA A 13 -8.78 -21.64 -21.86
CA ALA A 13 -9.83 -20.68 -22.14
C ALA A 13 -9.21 -19.29 -22.03
N ILE A 14 -9.00 -18.63 -23.18
CA ILE A 14 -8.70 -17.20 -23.25
C ILE A 14 -9.99 -16.51 -22.77
N GLY A 15 -10.11 -16.36 -21.46
CA GLY A 15 -11.17 -15.60 -20.83
C GLY A 15 -11.01 -14.14 -21.24
N CYS A 16 -12.04 -13.59 -21.86
CA CYS A 16 -12.18 -12.15 -22.05
C CYS A 16 -12.10 -11.51 -20.65
N VAL A 17 -10.97 -10.88 -20.32
CA VAL A 17 -10.83 -10.11 -19.08
C VAL A 17 -11.74 -8.88 -19.26
N PRO A 18 -12.77 -8.69 -18.43
CA PRO A 18 -13.57 -7.47 -18.52
C PRO A 18 -12.64 -6.29 -18.22
N VAL A 19 -12.45 -5.43 -19.22
CA VAL A 19 -11.79 -4.14 -19.03
C VAL A 19 -12.71 -3.31 -18.15
N SER A 20 -12.34 -3.16 -16.88
CA SER A 20 -13.03 -2.25 -15.97
C SER A 20 -12.96 -0.84 -16.57
N PRO A 21 -14.09 -0.11 -16.66
CA PRO A 21 -14.06 1.27 -17.13
C PRO A 21 -13.15 2.08 -16.20
N ILE A 22 -12.29 2.90 -16.79
CA ILE A 22 -11.54 3.91 -16.05
C ILE A 22 -12.59 4.88 -15.50
N GLN A 23 -12.84 4.77 -14.19
CA GLN A 23 -13.69 5.72 -13.49
C GLN A 23 -13.02 7.09 -13.61
N ALA A 24 -13.65 8.02 -14.34
CA ALA A 24 -13.18 9.40 -14.38
C ALA A 24 -13.07 9.90 -12.94
N ALA A 25 -11.92 10.49 -12.61
CA ALA A 25 -11.72 11.08 -11.29
C ALA A 25 -12.78 12.16 -11.10
N ASP A 26 -13.67 11.93 -10.14
CA ASP A 26 -14.69 12.89 -9.75
C ASP A 26 -13.99 14.22 -9.38
N ALA A 27 -14.40 15.31 -10.06
CA ALA A 27 -13.70 16.59 -10.05
C ALA A 27 -13.63 17.23 -8.65
N ASP A 28 -14.49 16.78 -7.74
CA ASP A 28 -14.60 17.25 -6.36
C ASP A 28 -13.75 16.43 -5.37
N ARG A 29 -12.91 15.49 -5.85
CA ARG A 29 -12.04 14.70 -4.97
C ARG A 29 -10.81 15.48 -4.55
N HIS A 30 -10.81 15.92 -3.29
CA HIS A 30 -9.64 16.49 -2.65
C HIS A 30 -8.68 15.40 -2.14
N VAL A 31 -7.37 15.67 -2.27
CA VAL A 31 -6.32 14.86 -1.63
C VAL A 31 -5.80 15.63 -0.43
N VAL A 32 -5.87 15.01 0.75
CA VAL A 32 -5.30 15.55 1.99
C VAL A 32 -4.14 14.66 2.41
N VAL A 33 -2.95 15.24 2.52
CA VAL A 33 -1.76 14.56 3.03
C VAL A 33 -1.51 15.04 4.46
N VAL A 34 -1.49 14.11 5.41
CA VAL A 34 -1.22 14.38 6.84
C VAL A 34 0.08 13.67 7.22
N SER A 35 1.07 14.42 7.70
CA SER A 35 2.31 13.88 8.24
C SER A 35 2.31 13.98 9.77
N LEU A 36 2.68 12.89 10.44
CA LEU A 36 2.93 12.83 11.88
C LEU A 36 4.42 12.56 12.08
N ASP A 37 5.18 13.58 12.51
CA ASP A 37 6.63 13.46 12.62
C ASP A 37 7.03 12.42 13.67
N GLY A 38 8.02 11.58 13.33
CA GLY A 38 8.53 10.54 14.23
C GLY A 38 7.59 9.35 14.49
N LEU A 39 6.49 9.17 13.75
CA LEU A 39 5.60 8.01 13.92
C LEU A 39 6.24 6.73 13.33
N ALA A 40 6.98 6.01 14.16
CA ALA A 40 7.58 4.73 13.78
C ALA A 40 6.53 3.65 13.52
N ALA A 41 6.74 2.84 12.48
CA ALA A 41 5.75 1.86 11.99
C ALA A 41 5.30 0.84 13.07
N TYR A 42 6.21 0.38 13.92
CA TYR A 42 5.91 -0.59 14.98
C TYR A 42 4.92 -0.07 16.02
N LEU A 43 4.75 1.25 16.16
CA LEU A 43 3.81 1.84 17.12
C LEU A 43 2.35 1.56 16.74
N VAL A 44 2.06 1.36 15.45
CA VAL A 44 0.70 1.04 14.98
C VAL A 44 0.25 -0.30 15.56
N GLU A 45 1.15 -1.28 15.60
CA GLU A 45 0.88 -2.64 16.10
C GLU A 45 0.99 -2.77 17.62
N ASP A 46 1.69 -1.86 18.32
CA ASP A 46 1.85 -1.93 19.76
C ASP A 46 0.52 -1.65 20.51
N PRO A 47 -0.11 -2.65 21.16
CA PRO A 47 -1.40 -2.47 21.82
C PRO A 47 -1.38 -1.46 22.97
N LYS A 48 -0.21 -1.10 23.50
CA LYS A 48 -0.07 -0.11 24.58
C LYS A 48 -0.17 1.33 24.08
N VAL A 49 0.04 1.56 22.79
CA VAL A 49 -0.05 2.91 22.21
C VAL A 49 -1.51 3.21 21.86
N PRO A 50 -2.09 4.33 22.35
CA PRO A 50 -3.49 4.66 22.10
C PRO A 50 -3.67 5.31 20.71
N LEU A 51 -3.66 4.48 19.66
CA LEU A 51 -3.89 4.91 18.27
C LEU A 51 -5.25 4.41 17.68
N PRO A 52 -6.40 4.62 18.36
CA PRO A 52 -7.68 4.03 17.92
C PRO A 52 -8.10 4.52 16.53
N THR A 53 -7.93 5.82 16.24
CA THR A 53 -8.31 6.40 14.95
C THR A 53 -7.41 5.91 13.82
N ILE A 54 -6.08 5.87 14.03
CA ILE A 54 -5.14 5.39 13.01
C ILE A 54 -5.38 3.91 12.70
N ARG A 55 -5.62 3.07 13.71
CA ARG A 55 -5.98 1.66 13.53
C ARG A 55 -7.31 1.49 12.81
N GLN A 56 -8.29 2.36 13.08
CA GLN A 56 -9.55 2.35 12.34
C GLN A 56 -9.35 2.73 10.87
N LEU A 57 -8.51 3.74 10.58
CA LEU A 57 -8.15 4.13 9.21
C LEU A 57 -7.45 2.99 8.47
N ALA A 58 -6.50 2.30 9.10
CA ALA A 58 -5.83 1.14 8.51
C ALA A 58 -6.81 0.00 8.19
N ARG A 59 -7.74 -0.33 9.11
CA ARG A 59 -8.74 -1.38 8.91
C ARG A 59 -9.77 -1.06 7.83
N LYS A 60 -10.15 0.22 7.69
CA LYS A 60 -11.14 0.68 6.70
C LYS A 60 -10.53 1.07 5.35
N GLY A 61 -9.22 1.26 5.31
CA GLY A 61 -8.47 1.70 4.14
C GLY A 61 -7.33 0.75 3.84
N CYS A 62 -6.14 1.31 3.63
CA CYS A 62 -4.93 0.56 3.32
C CYS A 62 -3.79 0.97 4.24
N ILE A 63 -2.88 0.04 4.50
CA ILE A 63 -1.64 0.25 5.25
C ILE A 63 -0.49 -0.44 4.51
N ALA A 64 0.69 0.18 4.54
CA ALA A 64 1.91 -0.45 4.03
C ALA A 64 2.45 -1.44 5.07
N ASP A 65 2.58 -2.71 4.69
CA ASP A 65 3.17 -3.74 5.55
C ASP A 65 4.62 -3.40 5.91
N GLY A 66 4.99 -3.53 7.18
CA GLY A 66 6.29 -3.10 7.72
C GLY A 66 6.52 -1.57 7.73
N GLY A 67 5.58 -0.76 7.28
CA GLY A 67 5.69 0.69 7.19
C GLY A 67 6.40 1.21 5.92
N MET A 68 6.59 2.52 5.86
CA MET A 68 7.22 3.20 4.72
C MET A 68 8.73 3.32 4.93
N LYS A 69 9.51 3.05 3.87
CA LYS A 69 10.96 3.29 3.87
C LYS A 69 11.24 4.78 3.64
N VAL A 70 11.94 5.39 4.60
CA VAL A 70 12.37 6.79 4.54
C VAL A 70 13.62 6.97 3.67
N SER A 71 13.83 8.20 3.20
CA SER A 71 15.09 8.61 2.59
C SER A 71 16.19 8.73 3.65
N ASN A 72 17.42 8.48 3.23
CA ASN A 72 18.61 8.72 4.03
C ASN A 72 19.14 10.14 3.76
N PRO A 73 19.48 10.95 4.77
CA PRO A 73 19.37 10.70 6.21
C PRO A 73 17.92 10.72 6.71
N SER A 74 17.62 9.89 7.73
CA SER A 74 16.31 9.81 8.39
C SER A 74 16.03 11.00 9.32
N VAL A 75 16.02 12.20 8.76
CA VAL A 75 15.73 13.47 9.45
C VAL A 75 14.52 14.18 8.85
N THR A 76 13.85 15.00 9.66
CA THR A 76 12.54 15.61 9.37
C THR A 76 12.51 16.33 8.02
N TRP A 77 13.35 17.34 7.81
CA TRP A 77 13.30 18.21 6.63
C TRP A 77 13.50 17.44 5.31
N PRO A 78 14.61 16.69 5.10
CA PRO A 78 14.81 15.95 3.85
C PRO A 78 13.68 14.97 3.52
N ASN A 79 13.11 14.29 4.52
CA ASN A 79 12.03 13.33 4.29
C ASN A 79 10.70 14.00 3.95
N HIS A 80 10.32 15.08 4.63
CA HIS A 80 9.11 15.82 4.30
C HIS A 80 9.20 16.45 2.90
N THR A 81 10.36 17.00 2.53
CA THR A 81 10.61 17.49 1.17
C THR A 81 10.51 16.36 0.15
N THR A 82 11.10 15.19 0.42
CA THR A 82 11.03 14.04 -0.48
C THR A 82 9.59 13.57 -0.70
N LEU A 83 8.74 13.54 0.35
CA LEU A 83 7.34 13.12 0.24
C LEU A 83 6.52 14.00 -0.70
N VAL A 84 6.82 15.30 -0.75
CA VAL A 84 6.06 16.27 -1.57
C VAL A 84 6.66 16.42 -2.97
N THR A 85 7.97 16.22 -3.12
CA THR A 85 8.67 16.47 -4.39
C THR A 85 9.01 15.20 -5.17
N GLY A 86 9.07 14.04 -4.51
CA GLY A 86 9.57 12.79 -5.09
C GLY A 86 11.09 12.77 -5.32
N VAL A 87 11.83 13.79 -4.87
CA VAL A 87 13.29 13.91 -5.07
C VAL A 87 14.04 13.43 -3.84
N SER A 88 15.01 12.53 -4.02
CA SER A 88 15.86 12.04 -2.93
C SER A 88 16.80 13.14 -2.39
N PRO A 89 17.14 13.12 -1.10
CA PRO A 89 18.24 13.91 -0.56
C PRO A 89 19.55 13.47 -1.23
N GLY A 90 20.37 14.44 -1.63
CA GLY A 90 21.63 14.21 -2.36
C GLY A 90 22.68 13.43 -1.60
#